data_AF-A0A498K7I1-F1
#
_entry.id   AF-A0A498K7I1-F1
#
_cell.length_a   1.000
_cell.length_b   1.000
_cell.length_c   1.000
_cell.angle_alpha   90.00
_cell.angle_beta   90.00
_cell.angle_gamma   90.00
#
_symmetry.space_group_name_H-M   'P 1'
#
loop_
_entity.id
_entity.type
_entity.pdbx_description
1 polymer ?
#
loop_
_entity_poly.entity_id
_entity_poly.type
_entity_poly.pdbx_seq_one_letter_code
_entity_poly.pdbx_strand_id
1 'polypeptide(L)'
;MFPQNCKDVVPNHDSKPSPTTDAVKTLENITTQLDSDVSDKGGYWKEVPDELSEQKRLYNEVIELKGNIRVFCRFRPLNQTEISSGSGSVVGLESSLDSGLQVICSDSSKKQFKFDHVFGPEGNQEAVFAQTKPIVSSVLDGYNVCIFAYGQTGTGKTFTMEGTPKNRGVNFRRYELCVSMLEVNNEKTRDILVDNTNQPTKK
;
A
#
# COMPACT_ATOMS: atom_id res chain seq x y z
N MET A 1 16.72 -65.07 -70.43
CA MET A 1 17.85 -64.15 -70.21
C MET A 1 18.25 -64.30 -68.75
N PHE A 2 19.51 -64.69 -68.52
CA PHE A 2 20.21 -64.89 -67.24
C PHE A 2 20.13 -63.67 -66.26
N PRO A 3 20.66 -63.72 -65.02
CA PRO A 3 20.57 -64.75 -63.95
C PRO A 3 20.59 -64.19 -62.48
N GLN A 4 20.61 -65.11 -61.51
CA GLN A 4 21.38 -65.13 -60.22
C GLN A 4 20.96 -64.34 -58.95
N ASN A 5 20.62 -65.15 -57.91
CA ASN A 5 21.15 -65.20 -56.53
C ASN A 5 21.59 -63.91 -55.80
N CYS A 6 21.12 -63.73 -54.55
CA CYS A 6 21.98 -63.85 -53.35
C CYS A 6 21.22 -63.70 -52.01
N LYS A 7 21.48 -64.71 -51.16
CA LYS A 7 21.43 -64.89 -49.69
C LYS A 7 21.18 -63.68 -48.76
N ASP A 8 20.32 -63.95 -47.76
CA ASP A 8 20.30 -63.58 -46.33
C ASP A 8 21.20 -62.43 -45.82
N VAL A 9 20.60 -61.42 -45.15
CA VAL A 9 21.11 -60.80 -43.91
C VAL A 9 19.96 -60.12 -43.14
N VAL A 10 19.75 -60.49 -41.88
CA VAL A 10 18.90 -59.77 -40.90
C VAL A 10 19.64 -58.53 -40.39
N PRO A 11 19.07 -57.30 -40.44
CA PRO A 11 19.74 -56.15 -39.82
C PRO A 11 19.52 -56.12 -38.30
N ASN A 12 20.64 -56.01 -37.60
CA ASN A 12 20.80 -55.90 -36.15
C ASN A 12 20.13 -54.66 -35.54
N HIS A 13 19.82 -54.79 -34.25
CA HIS A 13 19.45 -53.76 -33.29
C HIS A 13 20.37 -52.51 -33.39
N ASP A 14 19.81 -51.35 -33.72
CA ASP A 14 20.52 -50.08 -33.69
C ASP A 14 20.85 -49.64 -32.26
N SER A 15 22.15 -49.56 -31.98
CA SER A 15 22.76 -48.93 -30.82
C SER A 15 22.55 -47.41 -30.86
N LYS A 16 21.96 -46.83 -29.80
CA LYS A 16 21.88 -45.37 -29.62
C LYS A 16 23.29 -44.74 -29.65
N PRO A 17 23.50 -43.61 -30.35
CA PRO A 17 24.79 -42.94 -30.36
C PRO A 17 25.10 -42.33 -28.98
N SER A 18 26.31 -42.58 -28.49
CA SER A 18 26.90 -41.94 -27.31
C SER A 18 27.01 -40.42 -27.55
N PRO A 19 26.74 -39.57 -26.55
CA PRO A 19 26.90 -38.13 -26.71
C PRO A 19 28.35 -37.79 -27.08
N THR A 20 28.52 -37.03 -28.17
CA THR A 20 29.81 -36.49 -28.61
C THR A 20 30.45 -35.71 -27.46
N THR A 21 31.70 -36.03 -27.15
CA THR A 21 32.52 -35.46 -26.06
C THR A 21 32.49 -33.92 -26.01
N ASP A 22 32.28 -33.27 -27.17
CA ASP A 22 32.20 -31.82 -27.30
C ASP A 22 30.91 -31.23 -26.72
N ALA A 23 29.79 -31.95 -26.78
CA ALA A 23 28.54 -31.52 -26.15
C ALA A 23 28.63 -31.59 -24.63
N VAL A 24 29.29 -32.62 -24.10
CA VAL A 24 29.53 -32.78 -22.65
C VAL A 24 30.44 -31.66 -22.12
N LYS A 25 31.54 -31.36 -22.84
CA LYS A 25 32.44 -30.24 -22.50
C LYS A 25 31.74 -28.87 -22.56
N THR A 26 30.87 -28.67 -23.54
CA THR A 26 30.10 -27.43 -23.67
C THR A 26 29.15 -27.25 -22.48
N LEU A 27 28.49 -28.33 -22.05
CA LEU A 27 27.61 -28.32 -20.89
C LEU A 27 28.38 -28.12 -19.58
N GLU A 28 29.56 -28.72 -19.41
CA GLU A 28 30.44 -28.47 -18.25
C GLU A 28 30.87 -27.00 -18.19
N ASN A 29 31.25 -26.40 -19.32
CA ASN A 29 31.61 -24.97 -19.36
C ASN A 29 30.43 -24.05 -19.00
N ILE A 30 29.23 -24.35 -19.51
CA ILE A 30 28.01 -23.58 -19.20
C ILE A 30 27.67 -23.71 -17.71
N THR A 31 27.79 -24.91 -17.15
CA THR A 31 27.52 -25.16 -15.72
C THR A 31 28.52 -24.39 -14.85
N THR A 32 29.79 -24.40 -15.22
CA THR A 32 30.85 -23.67 -14.52
C THR A 32 30.66 -22.15 -14.59
N GLN A 33 30.20 -21.61 -15.73
CA GLN A 33 29.85 -20.19 -15.86
C GLN A 33 28.63 -19.80 -15.03
N LEU A 34 27.59 -20.65 -15.00
CA LEU A 34 26.41 -20.41 -14.17
C LEU A 34 26.76 -20.43 -12.68
N ASP A 35 27.63 -21.35 -12.24
CA ASP A 35 28.09 -21.42 -10.86
C ASP A 35 28.92 -20.19 -10.47
N SER A 36 29.75 -19.66 -11.38
CA SER A 36 30.48 -18.40 -11.13
C SER A 36 29.54 -17.20 -11.03
N ASP A 37 28.52 -17.11 -11.89
CA ASP A 37 27.54 -16.02 -11.87
C ASP A 37 26.62 -16.08 -10.64
N VAL A 38 26.28 -17.28 -10.17
CA VAL A 38 25.51 -17.49 -8.92
C VAL A 38 26.37 -17.13 -7.70
N SER A 39 27.66 -17.47 -7.71
CA SER A 39 28.59 -17.10 -6.64
C SER A 39 28.82 -15.58 -6.58
N ASP A 40 28.97 -14.90 -7.72
CA ASP A 40 29.15 -13.45 -7.82
C ASP A 40 27.89 -12.69 -7.35
N LYS A 41 26.70 -13.20 -7.69
CA LYS A 41 25.42 -12.68 -7.15
C LYS A 41 25.22 -12.96 -5.67
N GLY A 42 25.91 -13.95 -5.09
CA GLY A 42 25.83 -14.26 -3.65
C GLY A 42 26.31 -13.14 -2.73
N GLY A 43 27.20 -12.27 -3.19
CA GLY A 43 27.60 -11.04 -2.49
C GLY A 43 26.56 -9.93 -2.60
N TYR A 44 25.98 -9.75 -3.78
CA TYR A 44 24.94 -8.76 -4.06
C TYR A 44 23.68 -8.97 -3.19
N TRP A 45 23.25 -10.22 -2.99
CA TRP A 45 22.13 -10.54 -2.10
C TRP A 45 22.41 -10.36 -0.60
N LYS A 46 23.67 -10.11 -0.19
CA LYS A 46 24.05 -9.80 1.20
C LYS A 46 24.15 -8.30 1.47
N GLU A 47 24.55 -7.50 0.48
CA GLU A 47 24.63 -6.04 0.59
C GLU A 47 23.24 -5.37 0.50
N VAL A 48 22.35 -5.89 -0.36
CA VAL A 48 20.99 -5.37 -0.51
C VAL A 48 20.16 -5.40 0.80
N PRO A 49 20.19 -6.46 1.63
CA PRO A 49 19.55 -6.48 2.95
C PRO A 49 20.04 -5.40 3.91
N ASP A 50 21.33 -5.11 3.93
CA ASP A 50 21.92 -4.12 4.84
C ASP A 50 21.58 -2.69 4.39
N GLU A 51 21.66 -2.40 3.09
CA GLU A 51 21.26 -1.12 2.52
C GLU A 51 19.76 -0.84 2.73
N LEU A 52 18.90 -1.85 2.55
CA LEU A 52 17.46 -1.76 2.84
C LEU A 52 17.18 -1.53 4.33
N SER A 53 17.99 -2.10 5.22
CA SER A 53 17.84 -1.92 6.67
C SER A 53 18.20 -0.50 7.09
N GLU A 54 19.29 0.05 6.56
CA GLU A 54 19.66 1.46 6.77
C GLU A 54 18.63 2.42 6.16
N GLN A 55 18.13 2.13 4.96
CA GLN A 55 17.07 2.93 4.35
C GLN A 55 15.80 2.97 5.24
N LYS A 56 15.38 1.84 5.79
CA LYS A 56 14.25 1.76 6.74
C LYS A 56 14.53 2.53 8.03
N ARG A 57 15.73 2.42 8.57
CA ARG A 57 16.14 3.14 9.79
C ARG A 57 16.05 4.65 9.59
N LEU A 58 16.68 5.16 8.54
CA LEU A 58 16.65 6.58 8.19
C LEU A 58 15.22 7.06 7.90
N TYR A 59 14.42 6.22 7.23
CA TYR A 59 13.03 6.55 6.94
C TYR A 59 12.19 6.74 8.21
N ASN A 60 12.32 5.83 9.17
CA ASN A 60 11.61 5.92 10.44
C ASN A 60 12.13 7.09 11.30
N GLU A 61 13.44 7.36 11.29
CA GLU A 61 14.01 8.55 11.95
C GLU A 61 13.41 9.84 11.37
N VAL A 62 13.28 9.96 10.05
CA VAL A 62 12.62 11.11 9.41
C VAL A 62 11.15 11.25 9.84
N ILE A 63 10.45 10.14 10.05
CA ILE A 63 9.05 10.17 10.53
C ILE A 63 8.98 10.63 11.98
N GLU A 64 9.86 10.15 12.84
CA GLU A 64 9.95 10.56 14.24
C GLU A 64 10.32 12.04 14.38
N LEU A 65 11.26 12.52 13.56
CA LEU A 65 11.65 13.94 13.51
C LEU A 65 10.51 14.86 13.06
N LYS A 66 9.58 14.37 12.24
CA LYS A 66 8.35 15.09 11.89
C LYS A 66 7.31 15.11 13.03
N GLY A 67 7.50 14.28 14.06
CA GLY A 67 6.63 14.16 15.20
C GLY A 67 5.83 12.86 15.19
N ASN A 68 5.83 12.20 16.35
CA ASN A 68 5.09 10.95 16.59
C ASN A 68 3.57 11.15 16.62
N ILE A 69 3.13 12.39 16.89
CA ILE A 69 1.73 12.79 16.83
C ILE A 69 1.61 13.85 15.74
N ARG A 70 0.75 13.59 14.76
CA ARG A 70 0.45 14.52 13.68
C ARG A 70 -1.05 14.78 13.60
N VAL A 71 -1.41 16.05 13.45
CA VAL A 71 -2.78 16.53 13.35
C VAL A 71 -2.97 17.16 11.98
N PHE A 72 -3.80 16.52 11.17
CA PHE A 72 -4.22 17.05 9.88
C PHE A 72 -5.64 17.60 9.97
N CYS A 73 -5.86 18.76 9.39
CA CYS A 73 -7.20 19.34 9.26
C CYS A 73 -7.68 19.16 7.82
N ARG A 74 -8.94 18.74 7.63
CA ARG A 74 -9.52 18.55 6.30
C ARG A 74 -10.90 19.20 6.21
N PHE A 75 -11.06 20.08 5.22
CA PHE A 75 -12.32 20.70 4.90
C PHE A 75 -12.98 19.98 3.73
N ARG A 76 -14.26 19.63 3.89
CA ARG A 76 -15.06 19.13 2.77
C ARG A 76 -15.62 20.30 1.96
N PRO A 77 -15.86 20.11 0.65
CA PRO A 77 -16.71 21.01 -0.12
C PRO A 77 -18.10 21.16 0.47
N LEU A 78 -18.72 22.31 0.20
CA LEU A 78 -20.13 22.55 0.48
C LEU A 78 -21.00 21.65 -0.42
N ASN A 79 -22.06 21.10 0.15
CA ASN A 79 -23.05 20.32 -0.56
C ASN A 79 -24.04 21.24 -1.30
N GLN A 80 -24.71 20.72 -2.34
CA GLN A 80 -25.67 21.50 -3.14
C GLN A 80 -26.78 22.16 -2.30
N THR A 81 -27.29 21.47 -1.27
CA THR A 81 -28.29 22.03 -0.36
C THR A 81 -27.76 23.22 0.43
N GLU A 82 -26.49 23.18 0.85
CA GLU A 82 -25.84 24.26 1.61
C GLU A 82 -25.61 25.47 0.72
N ILE A 83 -25.16 25.25 -0.51
CA ILE A 83 -24.99 26.29 -1.53
C ILE A 83 -26.34 26.95 -1.85
N SER A 84 -27.39 26.14 -2.06
CA SER A 84 -28.74 26.64 -2.37
C SER A 84 -29.35 27.44 -1.21
N SER A 85 -28.94 27.13 0.02
CA SER A 85 -29.36 27.86 1.23
C SER A 85 -28.51 29.10 1.52
N GLY A 86 -27.57 29.45 0.64
CA GLY A 86 -26.69 30.61 0.80
C GLY A 86 -25.61 30.45 1.87
N SER A 87 -25.28 29.21 2.28
CA SER A 87 -24.18 28.97 3.23
C SER A 87 -22.83 29.24 2.57
N GLY A 88 -21.98 30.04 3.24
CA GLY A 88 -20.63 30.36 2.79
C GLY A 88 -19.55 29.56 3.53
N SER A 89 -18.36 29.47 2.94
CA SER A 89 -17.18 28.96 3.67
C SER A 89 -16.80 29.95 4.78
N VAL A 90 -16.74 29.48 6.02
CA VAL A 90 -16.25 30.26 7.17
C VAL A 90 -14.73 30.11 7.38
N VAL A 91 -14.07 29.43 6.43
CA VAL A 91 -12.70 28.97 6.54
C VAL A 91 -11.85 29.61 5.46
N GLY A 92 -10.76 30.24 5.86
CA GLY A 92 -9.71 30.75 4.99
C GLY A 92 -8.41 29.96 5.23
N LEU A 93 -7.85 29.41 4.15
CA LEU A 93 -6.50 28.86 4.17
C LEU A 93 -5.50 30.01 4.09
N GLU A 94 -4.47 29.98 4.93
CA GLU A 94 -3.40 30.96 4.86
C GLU A 94 -2.49 30.62 3.69
N SER A 95 -2.54 31.40 2.60
CA SER A 95 -1.87 31.08 1.33
C SER A 95 -0.34 30.90 1.42
N SER A 96 0.29 31.38 2.50
CA SER A 96 1.74 31.29 2.74
C SER A 96 2.17 30.00 3.44
N LEU A 97 1.24 29.30 4.11
CA LEU A 97 1.56 28.16 4.97
C LEU A 97 0.49 27.07 4.84
N ASP A 98 0.92 25.91 4.35
CA ASP A 98 0.17 24.66 4.25
C ASP A 98 -0.25 24.06 5.62
N SER A 99 0.07 24.77 6.71
CA SER A 99 -0.17 24.44 8.11
C SER A 99 -1.07 25.47 8.83
N GLY A 100 -1.33 26.63 8.21
CA GLY A 100 -2.06 27.75 8.80
C GLY A 100 -3.54 27.75 8.43
N LEU A 101 -4.41 27.80 9.43
CA LEU A 101 -5.86 27.88 9.27
C LEU A 101 -6.41 29.13 9.93
N GLN A 102 -7.19 29.93 9.20
CA GLN A 102 -7.98 31.02 9.76
C GLN A 102 -9.47 30.67 9.71
N VAL A 103 -10.14 30.73 10.86
CA VAL A 103 -11.58 30.54 10.99
C VAL A 103 -12.24 31.86 11.35
N ILE A 104 -13.24 32.27 10.59
CA ILE A 104 -14.05 33.45 10.86
C ILE A 104 -15.24 33.01 11.73
N CYS A 105 -15.32 33.54 12.94
CA CYS A 105 -16.40 33.24 13.88
C CYS A 105 -17.62 34.14 13.62
N SER A 106 -18.78 33.74 14.13
CA SER A 106 -20.05 34.48 13.95
C SER A 106 -20.04 35.90 14.53
N ASP A 107 -19.14 36.16 15.50
CA ASP A 107 -18.89 37.48 16.09
C ASP A 107 -17.91 38.34 15.26
N SER A 108 -17.59 37.91 14.03
CA SER A 108 -16.57 38.51 13.15
C SER A 108 -15.14 38.44 13.70
N SER A 109 -14.91 37.74 14.81
CA SER A 109 -13.55 37.47 15.29
C SER A 109 -12.85 36.44 14.40
N LYS A 110 -11.54 36.58 14.25
CA LYS A 110 -10.70 35.65 13.51
C LYS A 110 -9.90 34.80 14.49
N LYS A 111 -10.01 33.48 14.38
CA LYS A 111 -9.20 32.53 15.14
C LYS A 111 -8.21 31.85 14.22
N GLN A 112 -6.95 31.83 14.62
CA GLN A 112 -5.89 31.15 13.87
C GLN A 112 -5.54 29.85 14.58
N PHE A 113 -5.44 28.78 13.79
CA PHE A 113 -5.03 27.46 14.24
C PHE A 113 -3.85 27.00 13.39
N LYS A 114 -2.96 26.23 14.00
CA LYS A 114 -1.82 25.62 13.32
C LYS A 114 -1.93 24.12 13.42
N PHE A 115 -1.77 23.46 12.29
CA PHE A 115 -1.79 22.00 12.14
C PHE A 115 -0.53 21.55 11.42
N ASP A 116 -0.27 20.24 11.38
CA ASP A 116 0.85 19.72 10.58
C ASP A 116 0.59 19.90 9.08
N HIS A 117 -0.68 19.80 8.68
CA HIS A 117 -1.12 20.06 7.31
C HIS A 117 -2.62 20.36 7.27
N VAL A 118 -3.04 21.24 6.36
CA VAL A 118 -4.45 21.64 6.19
C VAL A 118 -4.92 21.40 4.76
N PHE A 119 -5.79 20.42 4.58
CA PHE A 119 -6.45 20.14 3.32
C PHE A 119 -7.68 21.03 3.12
N GLY A 120 -7.65 21.87 2.09
CA GLY A 120 -8.80 22.64 1.65
C GLY A 120 -9.93 21.79 1.08
N PRO A 121 -11.06 22.43 0.68
CA PRO A 121 -12.17 21.76 -0.01
C PRO A 121 -11.74 20.98 -1.26
N GLU A 122 -10.73 21.47 -1.97
CA GLU A 122 -10.15 20.83 -3.16
C GLU A 122 -9.24 19.63 -2.82
N GLY A 123 -9.03 19.34 -1.53
CA GLY A 123 -8.19 18.26 -1.04
C GLY A 123 -8.73 16.88 -1.41
N ASN A 124 -8.13 16.28 -2.44
CA ASN A 124 -8.46 14.94 -2.91
C ASN A 124 -7.94 13.85 -1.95
N GLN A 125 -8.46 12.63 -2.11
CA GLN A 125 -8.07 11.48 -1.28
C GLN A 125 -6.61 11.09 -1.51
N GLU A 126 -6.07 11.35 -2.69
CA GLU A 126 -4.69 11.11 -3.07
C GLU A 126 -3.72 11.96 -2.26
N ALA A 127 -4.00 13.26 -2.08
CA ALA A 127 -3.20 14.16 -1.28
C ALA A 127 -3.22 13.75 0.20
N VAL A 128 -4.40 13.39 0.72
CA VAL A 128 -4.53 12.86 2.09
C VAL A 128 -3.68 11.59 2.24
N PHE A 129 -3.79 10.66 1.31
CA PHE A 129 -3.01 9.43 1.33
C PHE A 129 -1.50 9.68 1.22
N ALA A 130 -1.06 10.63 0.40
CA ALA A 130 0.36 10.97 0.25
C ALA A 130 0.97 11.42 1.59
N GLN A 131 0.23 12.16 2.41
CA GLN A 131 0.68 12.61 3.74
C GLN A 131 0.65 11.49 4.78
N THR A 132 -0.29 10.54 4.68
CA THR A 132 -0.40 9.40 5.60
C THR A 132 0.48 8.21 5.20
N LYS A 133 0.87 8.11 3.92
CA LYS A 133 1.67 6.99 3.38
C LYS A 133 2.91 6.68 4.21
N PRO A 134 3.70 7.67 4.70
CA PRO A 134 4.84 7.37 5.55
C PRO A 134 4.48 6.67 6.85
N ILE A 135 3.37 7.08 7.46
CA ILE A 135 2.87 6.45 8.68
C ILE A 135 2.50 4.99 8.40
N VAL A 136 1.81 4.74 7.28
CA VAL A 136 1.39 3.39 6.89
C VAL A 136 2.59 2.50 6.56
N SER A 137 3.64 3.04 5.95
CA SER A 137 4.89 2.29 5.71
C SER A 137 5.55 1.84 7.01
N SER A 138 5.55 2.65 8.06
CA SER A 138 6.11 2.25 9.37
C SER A 138 5.40 1.04 9.97
N VAL A 139 4.12 0.81 9.66
CA VAL A 139 3.41 -0.42 10.07
C VAL A 139 4.06 -1.67 9.49
N LEU A 140 4.49 -1.60 8.23
CA LEU A 140 5.17 -2.71 7.55
C LEU A 140 6.58 -2.96 8.11
N ASP A 141 7.17 -1.94 8.74
CA ASP A 141 8.47 -2.03 9.42
C ASP A 141 8.33 -2.49 10.89
N GLY A 142 7.11 -2.78 11.37
CA GLY A 142 6.84 -3.31 12.71
C GLY A 142 6.50 -2.26 13.78
N TYR A 143 6.18 -1.03 13.37
CA TYR A 143 5.74 0.02 14.30
C TYR A 143 4.22 0.00 14.51
N ASN A 144 3.81 0.32 15.74
CA ASN A 144 2.40 0.50 16.08
C ASN A 144 1.94 1.90 15.65
N VAL A 145 0.91 1.95 14.81
CA VAL A 145 0.35 3.20 14.28
C VAL A 145 -1.15 3.26 14.56
N CYS A 146 -1.62 4.46 14.89
CA CYS A 146 -3.05 4.74 15.01
C CYS A 146 -3.42 5.93 14.13
N ILE A 147 -4.39 5.75 13.24
CA ILE A 147 -5.01 6.82 12.44
C ILE A 147 -6.49 6.86 12.79
N PHE A 148 -6.95 8.01 13.29
CA PHE A 148 -8.36 8.23 13.60
C PHE A 148 -8.84 9.52 12.94
N ALA A 149 -10.11 9.54 12.55
CA ALA A 149 -10.77 10.71 12.01
C ALA A 149 -11.72 11.30 13.06
N TYR A 150 -11.59 12.59 13.35
CA TYR A 150 -12.39 13.30 14.34
C TYR A 150 -13.21 14.43 13.70
N GLY A 151 -14.41 14.70 14.25
CA GLY A 151 -15.29 15.77 13.79
C GLY A 151 -16.78 15.43 13.94
N GLN A 152 -17.66 16.42 13.72
CA GLN A 152 -19.12 16.21 13.80
C GLN A 152 -19.66 15.28 12.69
N THR A 153 -20.90 14.83 12.82
CA THR A 153 -21.57 14.06 11.76
C THR A 153 -21.66 14.88 10.47
N GLY A 154 -21.37 14.26 9.33
CA GLY A 154 -21.41 14.91 8.02
C GLY A 154 -20.15 15.70 7.61
N THR A 155 -19.06 15.71 8.40
CA THR A 155 -17.80 16.38 8.00
C THR A 155 -16.90 15.55 7.09
N GLY A 156 -17.24 14.29 6.81
CA GLY A 156 -16.44 13.43 5.92
C GLY A 156 -15.43 12.53 6.62
N LYS A 157 -15.64 12.17 7.91
CA LYS A 157 -14.83 11.16 8.61
C LYS A 157 -14.77 9.82 7.85
N THR A 158 -15.94 9.24 7.57
CA THR A 158 -16.07 7.99 6.80
C THR A 158 -15.52 8.13 5.39
N PHE A 159 -15.80 9.27 4.74
CA PHE A 159 -15.22 9.58 3.43
C PHE A 159 -13.68 9.62 3.45
N THR A 160 -13.06 10.09 4.53
CA THR A 160 -11.59 10.12 4.64
C THR A 160 -11.02 8.72 4.85
N MET A 161 -11.60 7.94 5.76
CA MET A 161 -11.07 6.61 6.11
C MET A 161 -11.40 5.53 5.07
N GLU A 162 -12.66 5.43 4.66
CA GLU A 162 -13.14 4.41 3.73
C GLU A 162 -13.22 4.93 2.29
N GLY A 163 -13.68 6.17 2.12
CA GLY A 163 -13.87 6.78 0.81
C GLY A 163 -15.08 6.22 0.07
N THR A 164 -15.02 6.30 -1.26
CA THR A 164 -16.04 5.75 -2.16
C THR A 164 -15.43 4.61 -2.98
N PRO A 165 -16.23 3.75 -3.62
CA PRO A 165 -15.71 2.68 -4.48
C PRO A 165 -14.79 3.20 -5.59
N LYS A 166 -15.07 4.39 -6.13
CA LYS A 166 -14.27 5.06 -7.17
C LYS A 166 -13.06 5.80 -6.60
N ASN A 167 -13.17 6.33 -5.37
CA ASN A 167 -12.11 7.07 -4.72
C ASN A 167 -11.91 6.57 -3.28
N ARG A 168 -11.12 5.51 -3.15
CA ARG A 168 -10.86 4.82 -1.88
C ARG A 168 -10.12 5.72 -0.89
N GLY A 169 -10.51 5.63 0.38
CA GLY A 169 -9.87 6.32 1.49
C GLY A 169 -8.61 5.63 1.97
N VAL A 170 -8.12 6.08 3.13
CA VAL A 170 -6.85 5.62 3.73
C VAL A 170 -6.83 4.10 3.97
N ASN A 171 -7.95 3.50 4.38
CA ASN A 171 -8.01 2.08 4.76
C ASN A 171 -7.80 1.11 3.60
N PHE A 172 -8.26 1.46 2.39
CA PHE A 172 -8.38 0.50 1.27
C PHE A 172 -7.35 0.73 0.17
N ARG A 173 -6.37 1.62 0.38
CA ARG A 173 -5.33 1.89 -0.62
C ARG A 173 -4.22 0.85 -0.52
N ARG A 174 -4.31 -0.19 -1.36
CA ARG A 174 -3.27 -1.16 -1.81
C ARG A 174 -2.16 -1.50 -0.80
N TYR A 175 -2.52 -2.23 0.26
CA TYR A 175 -1.58 -3.03 1.05
C TYR A 175 -2.16 -4.44 1.25
N GLU A 176 -1.33 -5.48 1.15
CA GLU A 176 -1.69 -6.85 1.57
C GLU A 176 -1.51 -6.96 3.08
N LEU A 177 -2.48 -6.43 3.83
CA LEU A 177 -2.50 -6.47 5.28
C LEU A 177 -3.62 -7.39 5.75
N CYS A 178 -3.36 -8.17 6.80
CA CYS A 178 -4.41 -8.80 7.57
C CYS A 178 -5.20 -7.70 8.28
N VAL A 179 -6.48 -7.57 7.95
CA VAL A 179 -7.38 -6.56 8.54
C VAL A 179 -8.39 -7.23 9.44
N SER A 180 -8.62 -6.62 10.60
CA SER A 180 -9.76 -6.90 11.47
C SER A 180 -10.63 -5.64 11.52
N MET A 181 -11.94 -5.80 11.39
CA MET A 181 -12.87 -4.66 11.35
C MET A 181 -13.87 -4.79 12.50
N LEU A 182 -13.80 -3.85 13.44
CA LEU A 182 -14.60 -3.86 14.67
C LEU A 182 -15.46 -2.60 14.74
N GLU A 183 -16.71 -2.75 15.15
CA GLU A 183 -17.61 -1.65 15.52
C GLU A 183 -17.68 -1.55 17.05
N VAL A 184 -17.50 -0.36 17.61
CA VAL A 184 -17.72 -0.09 19.03
C VAL A 184 -18.94 0.83 19.16
N ASN A 185 -20.00 0.34 19.77
CA ASN A 185 -21.21 1.12 20.04
C ASN A 185 -21.70 0.87 21.47
N ASN A 186 -21.85 1.94 22.24
CA ASN A 186 -22.34 1.89 23.62
C ASN A 186 -21.58 0.86 24.48
N GLU A 187 -20.24 0.94 24.42
CA GLU A 187 -19.28 0.04 25.08
C GLU A 187 -19.36 -1.44 24.66
N LYS A 188 -20.08 -1.75 23.58
CA LYS A 188 -20.13 -3.09 22.99
C LYS A 188 -19.28 -3.15 21.73
N THR A 189 -18.42 -4.16 21.65
CA THR A 189 -17.61 -4.45 20.47
C THR A 189 -18.30 -5.52 19.63
N ARG A 190 -18.40 -5.27 18.32
CA ARG A 190 -18.95 -6.20 17.33
C ARG A 190 -17.94 -6.42 16.22
N ASP A 191 -17.66 -7.69 15.91
CA ASP A 191 -16.89 -8.05 14.72
C ASP A 191 -17.75 -7.91 13.46
N ILE A 192 -17.28 -7.11 12.51
CA ILE A 192 -17.98 -6.81 11.25
C ILE A 192 -17.69 -7.89 10.20
N LEU A 193 -16.64 -8.69 10.38
CA LEU A 193 -16.25 -9.75 9.43
C LEU A 193 -16.96 -11.09 9.68
N VAL A 194 -17.68 -11.21 10.81
CA VAL A 194 -18.42 -12.43 11.17
C VAL A 194 -19.91 -12.27 10.85
N ASP A 195 -20.39 -13.03 9.86
CA ASP A 195 -21.82 -13.13 9.58
C ASP A 195 -22.54 -13.79 10.76
N ASN A 196 -23.32 -13.01 11.49
CA ASN A 196 -24.21 -13.53 12.55
C ASN A 196 -25.42 -14.22 11.92
N THR A 197 -25.22 -15.42 11.38
CA THR A 197 -26.32 -16.31 10.95
C THR A 197 -26.99 -17.05 12.12
N ASN A 198 -26.60 -16.81 13.36
CA ASN A 198 -27.12 -17.50 14.55
C ASN A 198 -27.46 -16.56 15.73
N GLN A 199 -28.21 -15.47 15.50
CA GLN A 199 -28.95 -14.85 16.61
C GLN A 199 -30.40 -15.35 16.59
N PRO A 200 -30.88 -16.08 17.62
CA PRO A 200 -32.29 -16.42 17.74
C PRO A 200 -33.08 -15.12 17.90
N THR A 201 -34.14 -14.97 17.10
CA THR A 201 -35.13 -13.90 17.22
C THR A 201 -35.58 -13.78 18.67
N LYS A 202 -35.33 -12.62 19.30
CA LYS A 202 -35.93 -12.29 20.59
C LYS A 202 -37.44 -12.36 20.45
N LYS A 203 -38.07 -13.29 21.18
CA LYS A 203 -39.50 -13.30 21.47
C LYS A 203 -39.90 -12.11 22.31
#